data_AF-A0A1A9T4J5-F1
#
_entry.id   AF-A0A1A9T4J5-F1
#
_cell.length_a   1.000
_cell.length_b   1.000
_cell.length_c   1.000
_cell.angle_alpha   90.00
_cell.angle_beta   90.00
_cell.angle_gamma   90.00
#
_symmetry.space_group_name_H-M   'P 1'
#
loop_
_entity.id
_entity.type
_entity.pdbx_description
1 polymer ?
#
loop_
_entity_poly.entity_id
_entity_poly.type
_entity_poly.pdbx_seq_one_letter_code
_entity_poly.pdbx_strand_id
1 'polypeptide(L)'
;MASNSKLTRIFNALADTLGDIVAEGVPLQDPETGKITVQPAAAAYLAVARQFLKDNNYEADADKHPGLKKLAQTLPFAGEEELALAGKEQYTH
;
A
#
# COMPACT_ATOMS: atom_id res chain seq x y z
N MET A 1 0.86 28.41 -12.47
CA MET A 1 0.12 27.30 -11.80
C MET A 1 0.31 25.94 -12.50
N ALA A 2 1.50 25.61 -13.01
CA ALA A 2 1.76 24.30 -13.65
C ALA A 2 2.38 23.25 -12.70
N SER A 3 2.87 23.67 -11.52
CA SER A 3 3.54 22.79 -10.56
C SER A 3 2.57 21.86 -9.83
N ASN A 4 1.35 22.33 -9.53
CA ASN A 4 0.38 21.54 -8.76
C ASN A 4 -0.18 20.36 -9.57
N SER A 5 -0.51 20.54 -10.85
CA SER A 5 -1.12 19.46 -11.65
C SER A 5 -0.15 18.32 -11.95
N LYS A 6 1.15 18.59 -12.08
CA LYS A 6 2.18 17.55 -12.20
C LYS A 6 2.37 16.79 -10.90
N LEU A 7 2.44 17.49 -9.76
CA LEU A 7 2.56 16.85 -8.45
C LEU A 7 1.35 15.97 -8.14
N THR A 8 0.13 16.43 -8.43
CA THR A 8 -1.09 15.61 -8.26
C THR A 8 -1.09 14.36 -9.15
N ARG A 9 -0.54 14.44 -10.37
CA ARG A 9 -0.39 13.26 -11.23
C ARG A 9 0.62 12.26 -10.69
N ILE A 10 1.78 12.72 -10.23
CA ILE A 10 2.81 11.87 -9.61
C ILE A 10 2.23 11.23 -8.35
N PHE A 11 1.49 11.99 -7.55
CA PHE A 11 0.82 11.53 -6.36
C PHE A 11 -0.17 10.39 -6.65
N ASN A 12 -1.08 10.60 -7.61
CA ASN A 12 -2.04 9.57 -7.99
C ASN A 12 -1.34 8.33 -8.57
N ALA A 13 -0.32 8.53 -9.42
CA ALA A 13 0.45 7.42 -9.99
C ALA A 13 1.19 6.61 -8.90
N LEU A 14 1.72 7.27 -7.87
CA LEU A 14 2.34 6.59 -6.73
C LEU A 14 1.30 5.80 -5.93
N ALA A 15 0.14 6.38 -5.66
CA ALA A 15 -0.95 5.70 -4.97
C ALA A 15 -1.45 4.47 -5.75
N ASP A 16 -1.61 4.61 -7.06
CA ASP A 16 -1.99 3.49 -7.95
C ASP A 16 -0.91 2.41 -7.94
N THR A 17 0.37 2.77 -8.07
CA THR A 17 1.48 1.82 -8.06
C THR A 17 1.56 1.06 -6.74
N LEU A 18 1.39 1.74 -5.60
CA LEU A 18 1.34 1.08 -4.30
C LEU A 18 0.13 0.13 -4.22
N GLY A 19 -1.02 0.52 -4.78
CA GLY A 19 -2.21 -0.32 -4.80
C GLY A 19 -1.99 -1.58 -5.61
N ASP A 20 -1.41 -1.45 -6.81
CA ASP A 20 -1.12 -2.56 -7.70
C ASP A 20 -0.08 -3.50 -7.06
N ILE A 21 0.97 -2.97 -6.40
CA ILE A 21 1.94 -3.79 -5.65
C ILE A 21 1.25 -4.57 -4.53
N VAL A 22 0.35 -3.94 -3.77
CA VAL A 22 -0.35 -4.55 -2.65
C VAL A 22 -1.33 -5.63 -3.09
N ALA A 23 -2.09 -5.40 -4.18
CA ALA A 23 -3.05 -6.38 -4.71
C ALA A 23 -2.39 -7.51 -5.48
N GLU A 24 -1.50 -7.17 -6.40
CA GLU A 24 -1.01 -8.08 -7.42
C GLU A 24 0.39 -8.61 -7.08
N GLY A 25 1.15 -7.91 -6.24
CA GLY A 25 2.54 -8.23 -5.93
C GLY A 25 3.54 -7.49 -6.83
N VAL A 26 4.82 -7.76 -6.63
CA VAL A 26 5.91 -7.15 -7.39
C VAL A 26 6.33 -8.10 -8.52
N PRO A 27 6.23 -7.68 -9.80
CA PRO A 27 6.79 -8.46 -10.90
C PRO A 27 8.31 -8.38 -10.85
N LEU A 28 8.94 -9.55 -10.74
CA LEU A 28 10.39 -9.72 -10.75
C LEU A 28 10.78 -10.53 -11.98
N GLN A 29 11.62 -9.92 -12.81
CA GLN A 29 12.23 -10.59 -13.94
C GLN A 29 13.49 -11.30 -13.47
N ASP A 30 13.54 -12.61 -13.68
CA ASP A 30 14.75 -13.40 -13.49
C ASP A 30 15.75 -13.03 -14.59
N PRO A 31 16.95 -12.51 -14.23
CA PRO A 31 17.94 -12.06 -15.20
C PRO A 31 18.60 -13.21 -15.98
N GLU A 32 18.56 -14.44 -15.49
CA GLU A 32 19.17 -15.60 -16.14
C GLU A 32 18.19 -16.30 -17.09
N THR A 33 16.92 -16.41 -16.69
CA THR A 33 15.90 -17.15 -17.45
C THR A 33 14.94 -16.26 -18.23
N GLY A 34 14.96 -14.95 -17.99
CA GLY A 34 14.04 -13.97 -18.58
C GLY A 34 12.58 -14.12 -18.14
N LYS A 35 12.27 -15.05 -17.23
CA LYS A 35 10.91 -15.31 -16.75
C LYS A 35 10.46 -14.20 -15.80
N ILE A 36 9.21 -13.77 -15.96
CA ILE A 36 8.55 -12.87 -15.01
C ILE A 36 7.86 -13.73 -13.96
N THR A 37 8.23 -13.53 -12.71
CA THR A 37 7.56 -14.11 -11.54
C THR A 37 6.92 -12.99 -10.74
N VAL A 38 5.80 -13.25 -10.09
CA VAL A 38 5.12 -12.26 -9.25
C VAL A 38 5.37 -12.67 -7.81
N GLN A 39 6.08 -11.82 -7.06
CA GLN A 39 6.26 -12.03 -5.62
C GLN A 39 5.21 -11.25 -4.84
N PRO A 40 4.64 -11.83 -3.77
CA PRO A 40 3.75 -11.10 -2.88
C PRO A 40 4.42 -9.82 -2.35
N ALA A 41 3.62 -8.78 -2.10
CA ALA A 41 4.11 -7.56 -1.48
C ALA A 41 4.78 -7.87 -0.14
N ALA A 42 6.03 -7.47 0.03
CA ALA A 42 6.70 -7.54 1.32
C ALA A 42 5.99 -6.63 2.35
N ALA A 43 6.08 -6.99 3.63
CA ALA A 43 5.48 -6.21 4.72
C ALA A 43 5.93 -4.73 4.73
N ALA A 44 7.14 -4.44 4.23
CA ALA A 44 7.63 -3.07 4.07
C ALA A 44 6.76 -2.25 3.11
N TYR A 45 6.29 -2.82 2.00
CA TYR A 45 5.40 -2.12 1.06
C TYR A 45 4.02 -1.85 1.67
N LEU A 46 3.49 -2.78 2.46
CA LEU A 46 2.25 -2.59 3.21
C LEU A 46 2.38 -1.46 4.24
N ALA A 47 3.50 -1.42 4.97
CA ALA A 47 3.77 -0.36 5.93
C ALA A 47 3.91 1.02 5.25
N VAL A 48 4.58 1.10 4.10
CA VAL A 48 4.70 2.33 3.31
C VAL A 48 3.33 2.79 2.80
N ALA A 49 2.50 1.88 2.26
CA ALA A 49 1.16 2.21 1.81
C ALA A 49 0.27 2.73 2.96
N ARG A 50 0.32 2.10 4.14
CA ARG A 50 -0.38 2.54 5.35
C ARG A 50 0.09 3.93 5.81
N GLN A 51 1.40 4.15 5.85
CA GLN A 51 1.97 5.45 6.25
C GLN A 51 1.63 6.55 5.24
N PHE A 52 1.68 6.24 3.95
CA PHE A 52 1.31 7.17 2.88
C PHE A 52 -0.15 7.63 2.99
N LEU A 53 -1.08 6.74 3.33
CA LEU A 53 -2.47 7.12 3.60
C LEU A 53 -2.60 8.00 4.85
N LYS A 54 -1.86 7.70 5.93
CA LYS A 54 -1.86 8.51 7.16
C LYS A 54 -1.29 9.91 6.93
N ASP A 55 -0.15 10.02 6.25
CA ASP A 55 0.54 11.29 6.00
C ASP A 55 -0.27 12.23 5.11
N ASN A 56 -1.12 11.67 4.24
CA ASN A 56 -1.98 12.44 3.34
C ASN A 56 -3.42 12.56 3.84
N ASN A 57 -3.63 12.30 5.14
CA ASN A 57 -4.91 12.48 5.82
C ASN A 57 -6.08 11.88 5.04
N TYR A 58 -5.93 10.62 4.58
CA TYR A 58 -6.87 10.02 3.61
C TYR A 58 -8.34 10.13 4.06
N GLU A 59 -8.62 10.05 5.37
CA GLU A 59 -9.98 10.19 5.91
C GLU A 59 -10.63 11.53 5.53
N ALA A 60 -9.83 12.60 5.36
CA ALA A 60 -10.30 13.93 4.99
C ALA A 60 -10.18 14.24 3.48
N ASP A 61 -9.28 13.56 2.76
CA ASP A 61 -8.94 13.90 1.37
C ASP A 61 -9.20 12.77 0.35
N ALA A 62 -9.79 11.64 0.77
CA ALA A 62 -10.15 10.52 -0.12
C ALA A 62 -11.02 10.95 -1.30
N ASP A 63 -11.94 11.90 -1.10
CA ASP A 63 -12.83 12.40 -2.15
C ASP A 63 -12.11 13.30 -3.17
N LYS A 64 -10.94 13.83 -2.81
CA LYS A 64 -10.12 14.68 -3.68
C LYS A 64 -9.08 13.89 -4.47
N HIS A 65 -8.77 12.66 -4.04
CA HIS A 65 -7.72 11.83 -4.61
C HIS A 65 -8.19 10.38 -4.82
N PRO A 66 -8.64 10.03 -6.04
CA PRO A 66 -9.16 8.68 -6.32
C PRO A 66 -8.12 7.57 -6.11
N GLY A 67 -6.83 7.87 -6.29
CA GLY A 67 -5.74 6.92 -6.02
C GLY A 67 -5.63 6.53 -4.55
N LEU A 68 -5.85 7.45 -3.60
CA LEU A 68 -5.87 7.12 -2.17
C LEU A 68 -7.05 6.23 -1.81
N LYS A 69 -8.22 6.50 -2.42
CA LYS A 69 -9.42 5.68 -2.22
C LYS A 69 -9.20 4.26 -2.72
N LYS A 70 -8.62 4.09 -3.91
CA LYS A 70 -8.27 2.77 -4.48
C LYS A 70 -7.25 2.06 -3.58
N LEU A 71 -6.15 2.72 -3.20
CA LEU A 71 -5.12 2.16 -2.33
C LEU A 71 -5.69 1.68 -0.98
N ALA A 72 -6.52 2.49 -0.32
CA ALA A 72 -7.16 2.12 0.94
C ALA A 72 -8.05 0.87 0.78
N GLN A 73 -8.84 0.78 -0.28
CA GLN A 73 -9.69 -0.39 -0.54
C GLN A 73 -8.90 -1.67 -0.85
N THR A 74 -7.68 -1.51 -1.35
CA THR A 74 -6.82 -2.61 -1.79
C THR A 74 -5.98 -3.16 -0.64
N LEU A 75 -5.72 -2.35 0.38
CA LEU A 75 -5.00 -2.81 1.55
C LEU A 75 -5.82 -3.85 2.31
N PRO A 76 -5.25 -5.05 2.56
CA PRO A 76 -5.79 -5.90 3.59
C PRO A 76 -5.60 -5.16 4.92
N PHE A 77 -6.65 -4.51 5.40
CA PHE A 77 -6.83 -4.20 6.82
C PHE A 77 -7.13 -5.49 7.60
N ALA A 78 -6.51 -6.60 7.19
CA ALA A 78 -6.66 -7.88 7.83
C ALA A 78 -6.04 -7.76 9.22
N GLY A 79 -6.84 -7.34 10.20
CA GLY A 79 -6.77 -7.69 11.61
C GLY A 79 -5.40 -7.73 12.29
N GLU A 80 -4.35 -7.12 11.76
CA GLU A 80 -3.02 -7.15 12.39
C GLU A 80 -2.99 -6.28 13.65
N GLU A 81 -3.90 -5.30 13.74
CA GLU A 81 -4.18 -4.60 14.99
C GLU A 81 -4.88 -5.51 16.03
N GLU A 82 -5.60 -6.55 15.59
CA GLU A 82 -6.26 -7.54 16.45
C GLU A 82 -5.31 -8.70 16.83
N LEU A 83 -4.44 -9.15 15.92
CA LEU A 83 -3.41 -10.17 16.17
C LEU A 83 -2.27 -9.66 17.07
N ALA A 84 -1.93 -8.36 17.02
CA ALA A 84 -0.95 -7.77 17.92
C ALA A 84 -1.46 -7.62 19.37
N LEU A 85 -2.77 -7.59 19.58
CA LEU A 85 -3.40 -7.64 20.91
C LEU A 85 -3.67 -9.08 21.37
N ALA A 86 -4.11 -9.97 20.48
CA ALA A 86 -4.41 -11.37 20.83
C ALA A 86 -3.14 -12.19 21.15
N GLY A 87 -1.97 -11.80 20.62
CA GLY A 87 -0.69 -12.45 20.91
C GLY A 87 -0.11 -12.18 22.30
N LYS A 88 -0.70 -11.27 23.10
CA LYS A 88 -0.21 -10.94 24.44
C LYS A 88 -0.98 -11.60 25.59
N GLU A 89 -2.07 -12.31 25.32
CA GLU A 89 -2.89 -12.94 26.39
C GLU A 89 -2.62 -14.45 26.59
N GLN A 90 -1.71 -15.07 25.85
CA GLN A 90 -1.46 -16.53 25.96
C GLN A 90 -0.13 -16.94 26.62
N TYR A 91 0.61 -16.02 27.24
CA TYR A 91 1.80 -16.38 28.04
C TYR A 91 1.75 -15.77 29.44
N THR A 92 0.79 -16.24 30.24
CA THR A 92 0.92 -16.30 31.70
C THR A 92 0.61 -17.73 32.10
N HIS A 93 1.66 -18.55 32.16
CA HIS A 93 1.72 -19.75 32.98
C HIS A 93 2.22 -19.38 34.37
#